data_AF-A0A023B353-F1
#
_entry.id   AF-A0A023B353-F1
#
_cell.length_a   1.000
_cell.length_b   1.000
_cell.length_c   1.000
_cell.angle_alpha   90.00
_cell.angle_beta   90.00
_cell.angle_gamma   90.00
#
_symmetry.space_group_name_H-M   'P 1'
#
loop_
_entity.id
_entity.type
_entity.pdbx_description
1 polymer ?
#
loop_
_entity_poly.entity_id
_entity_poly.type
_entity_poly.pdbx_seq_one_letter_code
_entity_poly.pdbx_strand_id
1 'polypeptide(L)'
;MFNCGGCGGGNPLSLLFGSPSAPAEEEVSMSSIESVMAENSALVAEQWFPLVHPRVYEKWGEAARPQIRSVLTEIARNSRGDPVGTEEACVEWKPARLEVHMFDGRSVKLTDVRRALAFLFVDDDSYLALMNLARDENEPLETLCNNPRCANIRHVVIPD
;
A
#
# COMPACT_ATOMS: atom_id res chain seq x y z
N MET A 1 2.20 -17.82 -69.14
CA MET A 1 1.29 -18.97 -69.35
C MET A 1 0.19 -18.88 -68.30
N PHE A 2 -1.07 -18.72 -68.74
CA PHE A 2 -2.34 -18.84 -67.99
C PHE A 2 -2.58 -17.79 -66.86
N ASN A 3 -3.77 -17.26 -66.59
CA ASN A 3 -5.10 -17.51 -67.14
C ASN A 3 -6.04 -16.32 -66.85
N CYS A 4 -7.09 -16.24 -67.66
CA CYS A 4 -8.23 -15.33 -67.60
C CYS A 4 -9.23 -15.60 -66.47
N GLY A 5 -10.11 -14.61 -66.23
CA GLY A 5 -11.54 -14.80 -65.88
C GLY A 5 -11.84 -14.73 -64.38
N GLY A 6 -12.89 -14.06 -63.90
CA GLY A 6 -14.08 -13.50 -64.53
C GLY A 6 -15.24 -13.55 -63.53
N CYS A 7 -16.16 -12.59 -63.63
CA CYS A 7 -17.53 -12.56 -63.09
C CYS A 7 -17.67 -12.56 -61.55
N GLY A 8 -18.41 -11.64 -60.92
CA GLY A 8 -19.75 -11.16 -61.30
C GLY A 8 -20.78 -12.07 -60.64
N GLY A 9 -21.37 -11.62 -59.53
CA GLY A 9 -22.37 -12.38 -58.79
C GLY A 9 -22.89 -11.62 -57.59
N GLY A 10 -23.71 -10.60 -57.83
CA GLY A 10 -24.54 -10.03 -56.79
C GLY A 10 -25.56 -11.06 -56.31
N ASN A 11 -25.73 -11.15 -55.00
CA ASN A 11 -26.96 -11.65 -54.40
C ASN A 11 -27.57 -10.52 -53.57
N PRO A 12 -28.74 -10.00 -53.99
CA PRO A 12 -29.45 -8.95 -53.27
C PRO A 12 -30.52 -9.58 -52.39
N LEU A 13 -30.20 -10.00 -51.17
CA LEU A 13 -31.24 -10.33 -50.19
C LEU A 13 -30.80 -10.00 -48.75
N SER A 14 -31.66 -9.21 -48.11
CA SER A 14 -31.91 -9.21 -46.67
C SER A 14 -31.03 -8.31 -45.80
N LEU A 15 -31.45 -7.05 -45.75
CA LEU A 15 -31.66 -6.31 -44.50
C LEU A 15 -32.21 -7.22 -43.39
N LEU A 16 -31.79 -6.97 -42.14
CA LEU A 16 -32.35 -7.39 -40.85
C LEU A 16 -31.30 -8.08 -40.00
N PHE A 17 -30.51 -7.31 -39.27
CA PHE A 17 -30.25 -7.42 -37.83
C PHE A 17 -29.19 -6.36 -37.53
N GLY A 18 -29.58 -5.39 -36.70
CA GLY A 18 -28.74 -4.25 -36.36
C GLY A 18 -27.39 -4.71 -35.84
N SER A 19 -26.34 -3.99 -36.24
CA SER A 19 -25.06 -4.05 -35.56
C SER A 19 -25.32 -3.90 -34.06
N PRO A 20 -24.90 -4.83 -33.19
CA PRO A 20 -24.74 -4.47 -31.79
C PRO A 20 -23.69 -3.37 -31.78
N SER A 21 -24.12 -2.15 -31.47
CA SER A 21 -23.22 -1.08 -31.05
C SER A 21 -22.30 -1.70 -30.00
N ALA A 22 -21.01 -1.78 -30.32
CA ALA A 22 -20.00 -2.12 -29.35
C ALA A 22 -20.24 -1.24 -28.11
N PRO A 23 -20.30 -1.80 -26.89
CA PRO A 23 -20.34 -0.97 -25.71
C PRO A 23 -19.09 -0.08 -25.77
N ALA A 24 -19.30 1.23 -25.72
CA ALA A 24 -18.24 2.19 -25.54
C ALA A 24 -17.41 1.71 -24.34
N GLU A 25 -16.18 1.32 -24.61
CA GLU A 25 -15.20 1.03 -23.57
C GLU A 25 -14.98 2.37 -22.86
N GLU A 26 -15.67 2.52 -21.74
CA GLU A 26 -15.55 3.66 -20.86
C GLU A 26 -14.10 3.67 -20.38
N GLU A 27 -13.27 4.50 -21.01
CA GLU A 27 -11.89 4.71 -20.61
C GLU A 27 -11.91 5.34 -19.22
N VAL A 28 -11.98 4.49 -18.20
CA VAL A 28 -11.83 4.88 -16.80
C VAL A 28 -10.44 5.50 -16.71
N SER A 29 -10.41 6.82 -16.67
CA SER A 29 -9.18 7.59 -16.63
C SER A 29 -8.33 7.11 -15.45
N MET A 30 -7.09 6.68 -15.71
CA MET A 30 -6.16 6.26 -14.65
C MET A 30 -6.02 7.31 -13.54
N SER A 31 -6.17 8.59 -13.89
CA SER A 31 -6.20 9.71 -12.94
C SER A 31 -7.33 9.62 -11.90
N SER A 32 -8.49 9.06 -12.28
CA SER A 32 -9.63 8.86 -11.38
C SER A 32 -9.39 7.70 -10.43
N ILE A 33 -8.70 6.64 -10.88
CA ILE A 33 -8.36 5.49 -10.04
C ILE A 33 -7.32 5.88 -8.99
N GLU A 34 -6.28 6.62 -9.38
CA GLU A 34 -5.26 7.09 -8.44
C GLU A 34 -5.84 8.04 -7.37
N SER A 35 -6.75 8.94 -7.76
CA SER A 35 -7.44 9.82 -6.80
C SER A 35 -8.24 9.01 -5.78
N VAL A 36 -9.06 8.05 -6.25
CA VAL A 36 -9.90 7.23 -5.37
C VAL A 36 -9.04 6.37 -4.42
N MET A 37 -7.91 5.82 -4.89
CA MET A 37 -6.99 5.07 -4.03
C MET A 37 -6.29 5.97 -3.01
N ALA A 38 -5.94 7.21 -3.38
CA ALA A 38 -5.35 8.18 -2.47
C ALA A 38 -6.35 8.62 -1.39
N GLU A 39 -7.60 8.92 -1.77
CA GLU A 39 -8.68 9.27 -0.85
C GLU A 39 -8.99 8.13 0.12
N ASN A 40 -9.04 6.89 -0.37
CA ASN A 40 -9.20 5.71 0.48
C ASN A 40 -8.03 5.53 1.46
N SER A 41 -6.78 5.75 1.03
CA SER A 41 -5.62 5.64 1.90
C SER A 41 -5.61 6.67 3.04
N ALA A 42 -6.10 7.89 2.79
CA ALA A 42 -6.21 8.92 3.81
C ALA A 42 -7.30 8.58 4.85
N LEU A 43 -8.44 8.03 4.42
CA LEU A 43 -9.51 7.59 5.32
C LEU A 43 -9.03 6.45 6.24
N VAL A 44 -8.30 5.48 5.70
CA VAL A 44 -7.69 4.39 6.47
C VAL A 44 -6.64 4.94 7.45
N ALA A 45 -5.81 5.89 7.02
CA ALA A 45 -4.84 6.52 7.90
C ALA A 45 -5.50 7.24 9.09
N GLU A 46 -6.64 7.91 8.91
CA GLU A 46 -7.38 8.53 10.02
C GLU A 46 -7.99 7.50 10.98
N GLN A 47 -8.27 6.27 10.53
CA GLN A 47 -8.72 5.19 11.41
C GLN A 47 -7.58 4.67 12.31
N TRP A 48 -6.36 4.60 11.76
CA TRP A 48 -5.19 4.17 12.53
C TRP A 48 -4.58 5.27 13.40
N PHE A 49 -4.76 6.54 13.03
CA PHE A 49 -4.22 7.68 13.76
C PHE A 49 -4.52 7.67 15.28
N PRO A 50 -5.76 7.40 15.76
CA PRO A 50 -6.04 7.31 17.20
C PRO A 50 -5.44 6.07 17.88
N LEU A 51 -4.98 5.07 17.13
CA LEU A 51 -4.34 3.86 17.65
C LEU A 51 -2.82 4.05 17.88
N VAL A 52 -2.25 5.16 17.37
CA VAL A 52 -0.83 5.47 17.56
C VAL A 52 -0.53 5.65 19.04
N HIS A 53 0.55 5.03 19.49
CA HIS A 53 0.92 5.03 20.90
C HIS A 53 1.24 6.45 21.41
N PRO A 54 0.76 6.85 22.62
CA PRO A 54 1.00 8.18 23.20
C PRO A 54 2.47 8.64 23.18
N ARG A 55 3.41 7.70 23.39
CA ARG A 55 4.86 7.95 23.38
C ARG A 55 5.37 8.63 22.12
N VAL A 56 4.71 8.41 20.97
CA VAL A 56 5.10 9.01 19.69
C VAL A 56 4.93 10.53 19.77
N TYR A 57 3.82 10.97 20.35
CA TYR A 57 3.53 12.40 20.57
C TYR A 57 4.41 12.99 21.68
N GLU A 58 4.78 12.22 22.70
CA GLU A 58 5.74 12.66 23.71
C GLU A 58 7.14 12.88 23.11
N LYS A 59 7.56 12.00 22.19
CA LYS A 59 8.88 12.07 21.55
C LYS A 59 8.97 13.17 20.49
N TRP A 60 7.95 13.33 19.66
CA TRP A 60 7.98 14.26 18.51
C TRP A 60 7.16 15.54 18.72
N GLY A 61 6.36 15.60 19.78
CA GLY A 61 5.45 16.70 20.09
C GLY A 61 4.16 16.69 19.26
N GLU A 62 3.19 17.49 19.69
CA GLU A 62 1.92 17.69 18.97
C GLU A 62 2.10 18.29 17.56
N ALA A 63 3.24 18.97 17.31
CA ALA A 63 3.57 19.51 15.99
C ALA A 63 3.85 18.41 14.95
N ALA A 64 4.09 17.17 15.37
CA ALA A 64 4.40 16.03 14.50
C ALA A 64 3.16 15.29 13.96
N ARG A 65 1.94 15.66 14.39
CA ARG A 65 0.68 15.04 13.93
C ARG A 65 0.52 15.00 12.41
N PRO A 66 0.77 16.09 11.64
CA PRO A 66 0.63 16.02 10.19
C PRO A 66 1.65 15.08 9.55
N GLN A 67 2.86 14.97 10.13
CA GLN A 67 3.89 14.04 9.68
C GLN A 67 3.46 12.60 9.96
N ILE A 68 2.95 12.30 11.16
CA ILE A 68 2.41 10.98 11.50
C ILE A 68 1.31 10.58 10.51
N ARG A 69 0.37 11.47 10.20
CA ARG A 69 -0.67 11.22 9.18
C ARG A 69 -0.08 10.94 7.80
N SER A 70 0.96 11.66 7.41
CA SER A 70 1.65 11.42 6.15
C SER A 70 2.27 10.02 6.11
N VAL A 71 2.92 9.57 7.19
CA VAL A 71 3.48 8.22 7.31
C VAL A 71 2.37 7.17 7.20
N LEU A 72 1.29 7.33 7.97
CA LEU A 72 0.16 6.40 7.95
C LEU A 72 -0.51 6.33 6.58
N THR A 73 -0.61 7.46 5.87
CA THR A 73 -1.14 7.51 4.50
C THR A 73 -0.22 6.78 3.53
N GLU A 74 1.10 6.93 3.66
CA GLU A 74 2.09 6.19 2.88
C GLU A 74 1.99 4.69 3.13
N ILE A 75 1.82 4.27 4.39
CA ILE A 75 1.60 2.87 4.77
C ILE A 75 0.31 2.35 4.13
N ALA A 76 -0.82 3.04 4.31
CA ALA A 76 -2.12 2.62 3.80
C ALA A 76 -2.16 2.53 2.27
N ARG A 77 -1.44 3.41 1.57
CA ARG A 77 -1.35 3.39 0.11
C ARG A 77 -0.59 2.17 -0.41
N ASN A 78 0.46 1.77 0.31
CA ASN A 78 1.40 0.74 -0.11
C ASN A 78 1.09 -0.64 0.47
N SER A 79 0.23 -0.74 1.48
CA SER A 79 -0.25 -2.01 2.01
C SER A 79 -1.43 -2.55 1.20
N ARG A 80 -1.53 -3.88 1.10
CA ARG A 80 -2.69 -4.59 0.57
C ARG A 80 -3.36 -5.35 1.72
N GLY A 81 -4.13 -4.61 2.52
CA GLY A 81 -4.75 -5.07 3.76
C GLY A 81 -4.46 -4.13 4.93
N ASP A 82 -4.88 -4.55 6.13
CA ASP A 82 -4.68 -3.80 7.37
C ASP A 82 -3.45 -4.32 8.15
N PRO A 83 -2.29 -3.63 8.08
CA PRO A 83 -1.08 -4.03 8.81
C PRO A 83 -1.16 -3.85 10.32
N VAL A 84 -2.15 -3.09 10.83
CA VAL A 84 -2.37 -2.79 12.25
C VAL A 84 -3.50 -3.65 12.83
N GLY A 85 -4.37 -4.16 11.96
CA GLY A 85 -5.55 -4.92 12.31
C GLY A 85 -5.29 -6.22 13.07
N THR A 86 -6.36 -6.78 13.61
CA THR A 86 -6.32 -8.02 14.40
C THR A 86 -6.21 -9.28 13.56
N GLU A 87 -6.21 -9.17 12.23
CA GLU A 87 -6.14 -10.32 11.34
C GLU A 87 -4.75 -10.97 11.36
N GLU A 88 -4.71 -12.30 11.46
CA GLU A 88 -3.47 -13.10 11.35
C GLU A 88 -3.05 -13.32 9.88
N ALA A 89 -3.66 -12.60 8.94
CA ALA A 89 -3.32 -12.68 7.53
C ALA A 89 -2.06 -11.86 7.21
N CYS A 90 -1.24 -12.34 6.29
CA CYS A 90 -0.11 -11.56 5.79
C CYS A 90 -0.62 -10.33 5.03
N VAL A 91 -0.03 -9.16 5.34
CA VAL A 91 -0.30 -7.93 4.60
C VAL A 91 0.82 -7.70 3.61
N GLU A 92 0.50 -7.75 2.32
CA GLU A 92 1.48 -7.58 1.25
C GLU A 92 1.83 -6.10 1.06
N TRP A 93 3.12 -5.79 1.13
CA TRP A 93 3.67 -4.49 0.74
C TRP A 93 3.91 -4.44 -0.77
N LYS A 94 3.34 -3.45 -1.46
CA LYS A 94 3.44 -3.32 -2.93
C LYS A 94 4.86 -2.99 -3.40
N PRO A 95 5.57 -2.01 -2.79
CA PRO A 95 6.94 -1.71 -3.20
C PRO A 95 7.90 -2.89 -2.99
N ALA A 96 8.92 -2.98 -3.83
CA ALA A 96 9.97 -3.98 -3.68
C ALA A 96 10.83 -3.77 -2.42
N ARG A 97 10.94 -2.51 -1.97
CA ARG A 97 11.63 -2.13 -0.73
C ARG A 97 10.61 -1.84 0.34
N LEU A 98 10.82 -2.39 1.53
CA LEU A 98 9.99 -2.19 2.71
C LEU A 98 10.31 -0.86 3.38
N GLU A 99 10.24 0.25 2.66
CA GLU A 99 10.71 1.54 3.16
C GLU A 99 9.57 2.56 3.25
N VAL A 100 9.60 3.41 4.28
CA VAL A 100 8.65 4.50 4.50
C VAL A 100 9.37 5.75 5.01
N HIS A 101 8.84 6.92 4.71
CA HIS A 101 9.37 8.18 5.20
C HIS A 101 8.87 8.47 6.62
N MET A 102 9.71 8.23 7.62
CA MET A 102 9.38 8.49 9.02
C MET A 102 10.05 9.77 9.53
N PHE A 103 9.27 10.59 10.24
CA PHE A 103 9.79 11.78 10.90
C PHE A 103 10.41 11.41 12.25
N ASP A 104 11.66 11.78 12.51
CA ASP A 104 12.35 11.43 13.77
C ASP A 104 12.31 12.53 14.86
N GLY A 105 11.61 13.63 14.59
CA GLY A 105 11.60 14.84 15.42
C GLY A 105 12.42 15.99 14.84
N ARG A 106 13.37 15.72 13.94
CA ARG A 106 14.23 16.74 13.32
C ARG A 106 14.16 16.71 11.80
N SER A 107 14.16 15.52 11.21
CA SER A 107 14.09 15.35 9.76
C SER A 107 13.24 14.14 9.40
N VAL A 108 12.85 14.08 8.13
CA VAL A 108 12.24 12.89 7.54
C VAL A 108 13.37 11.97 7.08
N LYS A 109 13.34 10.71 7.50
CA LYS A 109 14.30 9.67 7.14
C LYS A 109 13.58 8.48 6.54
N LEU A 110 14.24 7.79 5.64
CA LEU A 110 13.78 6.52 5.12
C LEU A 110 14.06 5.45 6.18
N THR A 111 13.05 4.65 6.53
CA THR A 111 13.18 3.55 7.50
C THR A 111 12.39 2.35 7.03
N ASP A 112 12.70 1.19 7.58
CA ASP A 112 11.93 -0.02 7.30
C ASP A 112 10.48 0.11 7.81
N VAL A 113 9.50 -0.29 7.00
CA VAL A 113 8.08 -0.15 7.31
C VAL A 113 7.68 -0.95 8.55
N ARG A 114 8.31 -2.10 8.80
CA ARG A 114 8.04 -2.91 9.99
C ARG A 114 8.56 -2.19 11.23
N ARG A 115 9.73 -1.55 11.14
CA ARG A 115 10.26 -0.71 12.22
C ARG A 115 9.37 0.51 12.47
N ALA A 116 8.86 1.15 11.42
CA ALA A 116 7.93 2.27 11.56
C ALA A 116 6.61 1.83 12.21
N LEU A 117 6.01 0.72 11.75
CA LEU A 117 4.82 0.15 12.36
C LEU A 117 5.07 -0.25 13.82
N ALA A 118 6.19 -0.91 14.10
CA ALA A 118 6.56 -1.29 15.45
C ALA A 118 6.65 -0.05 16.35
N PHE A 119 7.40 0.97 15.91
CA PHE A 119 7.55 2.23 16.62
C PHE A 119 6.19 2.88 16.95
N LEU A 120 5.27 2.92 15.98
CA LEU A 120 3.98 3.59 16.09
C LEU A 120 2.96 2.85 16.98
N PHE A 121 2.96 1.51 17.00
CA PHE A 121 1.82 0.75 17.54
C PHE A 121 2.15 -0.31 18.60
N VAL A 122 3.41 -0.73 18.80
CA VAL A 122 3.71 -1.79 19.78
C VAL A 122 3.51 -1.31 21.23
N ASP A 123 3.49 -2.23 22.18
CA ASP A 123 3.54 -1.89 23.60
C ASP A 123 4.92 -1.31 24.01
N ASP A 124 5.03 -0.85 25.25
CA ASP A 124 6.25 -0.20 25.72
C ASP A 124 7.42 -1.19 25.93
N ASP A 125 7.17 -2.44 26.30
CA ASP A 125 8.22 -3.45 26.46
C ASP A 125 8.86 -3.80 25.11
N SER A 126 8.01 -4.08 24.11
CA SER A 126 8.39 -4.29 22.71
C SER A 126 9.13 -3.09 22.13
N TYR A 127 8.72 -1.87 22.51
CA TYR A 127 9.38 -0.64 22.08
C TYR A 127 10.80 -0.52 22.66
N LEU A 128 11.00 -0.86 23.94
CA LEU A 128 12.32 -0.84 24.56
C LEU A 128 13.26 -1.84 23.88
N ALA A 129 12.79 -3.06 23.58
CA ALA A 129 13.54 -4.03 22.80
C ALA A 129 13.92 -3.49 21.41
N LEU A 130 12.97 -2.84 20.71
CA LEU A 130 13.21 -2.17 19.43
C LEU A 130 14.31 -1.08 19.49
N MET A 131 14.37 -0.31 20.59
CA MET A 131 15.39 0.71 20.79
C MET A 131 16.77 0.13 21.13
N ASN A 132 16.82 -1.07 21.72
CA ASN A 132 18.07 -1.77 22.03
C ASN A 132 18.68 -2.47 20.81
N LEU A 133 17.90 -2.66 19.73
CA LEU A 133 18.38 -3.07 18.40
C LEU A 133 19.17 -1.95 17.71
N ALA A 134 20.29 -1.56 18.31
CA ALA A 134 21.14 -0.44 17.90
C ALA A 134 22.13 -0.78 16.76
N ARG A 135 21.98 -1.93 16.08
CA ARG A 135 22.99 -2.39 15.11
C ARG A 135 22.80 -1.84 13.69
N ASP A 136 21.58 -1.82 13.17
CA ASP A 136 21.29 -1.24 11.85
C ASP A 136 19.82 -0.78 11.78
N GLU A 137 19.60 0.54 11.81
CA GLU A 137 18.25 1.16 11.79
C GLU A 137 17.46 0.91 10.49
N ASN A 138 18.13 0.38 9.47
CA ASN A 138 17.57 0.06 8.15
C ASN A 138 17.46 -1.44 7.90
N GLU A 139 17.89 -2.30 8.83
CA GLU A 139 17.74 -3.73 8.66
C GLU A 139 16.26 -4.13 8.84
N PRO A 140 15.67 -4.86 7.86
CA PRO A 140 14.29 -5.29 7.96
C PRO A 140 14.12 -6.26 9.14
N LEU A 141 13.12 -6.02 9.97
CA LEU A 141 12.80 -6.94 11.06
C LEU A 141 12.37 -8.29 10.51
N GLU A 142 12.76 -9.38 11.18
CA GLU A 142 12.33 -10.72 10.83
C GLU A 142 10.81 -10.87 10.99
N THR A 143 10.24 -11.85 10.29
CA THR A 143 8.80 -12.13 10.39
C THR A 143 8.52 -13.60 10.65
N LEU A 144 7.53 -13.89 11.51
CA LEU A 144 7.08 -15.26 11.83
C LEU A 144 6.58 -16.00 10.60
N CYS A 145 6.00 -15.27 9.64
CA CYS A 145 5.43 -15.84 8.42
C CYS A 145 6.46 -16.16 7.32
N ASN A 146 7.74 -15.85 7.53
CA ASN A 146 8.83 -15.99 6.54
C ASN A 146 8.54 -15.32 5.18
N ASN A 147 7.61 -14.37 5.13
CA ASN A 147 7.30 -13.62 3.92
C ASN A 147 8.06 -12.28 3.94
N PRO A 148 9.05 -12.09 3.06
CA PRO A 148 9.88 -10.89 3.06
C PRO A 148 9.11 -9.63 2.69
N ARG A 149 7.87 -9.72 2.19
CA ARG A 149 6.99 -8.56 1.88
C ARG A 149 5.86 -8.35 2.88
N CYS A 150 5.81 -9.16 3.94
CA CYS A 150 4.80 -8.97 4.97
C CYS A 150 5.07 -7.69 5.75
N ALA A 151 4.07 -6.83 5.86
CA ALA A 151 4.06 -5.63 6.67
C ALA A 151 3.05 -5.71 7.83
N ASN A 152 2.52 -6.90 8.16
CA ASN A 152 1.64 -7.06 9.32
C ASN A 152 2.45 -6.98 10.62
N ILE A 153 2.10 -6.07 11.51
CA ILE A 153 2.81 -5.83 12.77
C ILE A 153 2.83 -7.05 13.68
N ARG A 154 1.79 -7.88 13.69
CA ARG A 154 1.71 -9.10 14.51
C ARG A 154 2.66 -10.19 14.04
N HIS A 155 3.09 -10.13 12.78
CA HIS A 155 4.06 -11.06 12.22
C HIS A 155 5.50 -10.60 12.43
N VAL A 156 5.72 -9.37 12.89
CA VAL A 156 7.06 -8.83 13.14
C VAL A 156 7.63 -9.44 14.40
N VAL A 157 8.84 -10.00 14.30
CA VAL A 157 9.60 -10.50 15.44
C VAL A 157 10.48 -9.37 15.93
N ILE A 158 10.30 -8.98 17.19
CA ILE A 158 11.20 -8.07 17.89
C ILE A 158 12.08 -8.96 18.76
N PRO A 159 13.38 -9.12 18.45
CA PRO A 159 14.26 -9.93 19.28
C PRO A 159 14.45 -9.29 20.65
N ASP A 160 14.38 -10.13 21.69
CA ASP A 160 14.63 -9.80 23.10
C ASP A 160 16.10 -9.40 23.38
#